data_AF-A0AAJ2UWP6-F1
#
_entry.id   AF-A0AAJ2UWP6-F1
#
_cell.length_a   1.000
_cell.length_b   1.000
_cell.length_c   1.000
_cell.angle_alpha   90.00
_cell.angle_beta   90.00
_cell.angle_gamma   90.00
#
_symmetry.space_group_name_H-M   'P 1'
#
loop_
_entity.id
_entity.type
_entity.pdbx_description
1 polymer ?
#
loop_
_entity_poly.entity_id
_entity_poly.type
_entity_poly.pdbx_seq_one_letter_code
_entity_poly.pdbx_strand_id
1 'polypeptide(L)' 'MTPSIAPQSAPQTANDVAAYDEASYVRRPVVVPAQESPTPPSEPAARRRFIAQRGW' A
#
# COMPACT_ATOMS: atom_id res chain seq x y z
N MET A 1 23.57 -28.85 12.33
CA MET A 1 23.94 -27.44 12.09
C MET A 1 23.16 -26.97 10.87
N THR A 2 22.33 -25.93 11.01
CA THR A 2 21.50 -25.40 9.92
C THR A 2 22.17 -24.16 9.36
N PRO A 3 22.46 -24.04 8.05
CA PRO A 3 23.04 -22.83 7.49
C PRO A 3 22.03 -21.68 7.56
N SER A 4 22.51 -20.49 7.91
CA SER A 4 21.71 -19.27 7.93
C SER A 4 21.29 -18.89 6.50
N ILE A 5 19.99 -18.71 6.26
CA ILE A 5 19.40 -18.23 4.99
C ILE A 5 19.20 -16.70 5.05
N ALA A 6 19.84 -16.01 6.01
CA ALA A 6 19.75 -14.56 6.06
C ALA A 6 20.26 -13.97 4.72
N PRO A 7 19.45 -13.16 4.02
CA PRO A 7 19.88 -12.58 2.75
C PRO A 7 21.13 -11.75 3.02
N GLN A 8 22.25 -12.12 2.40
CA GLN A 8 23.44 -11.32 2.44
C GLN A 8 23.12 -10.01 1.71
N SER A 9 23.03 -8.92 2.46
CA SER A 9 22.90 -7.60 1.86
C SER A 9 24.22 -7.29 1.17
N ALA A 10 24.28 -7.54 -0.14
CA ALA A 10 25.40 -7.10 -0.95
C ALA A 10 25.54 -5.57 -0.79
N PRO A 11 26.76 -5.02 -0.69
CA PRO A 11 26.93 -3.59 -0.61
C PRO A 11 26.37 -2.94 -1.88
N GLN A 12 25.33 -2.13 -1.75
CA GLN A 12 24.81 -1.33 -2.86
C GLN A 12 25.88 -0.34 -3.30
N THR A 13 26.24 -0.39 -4.57
CA THR A 13 27.18 0.56 -5.17
C THR A 13 26.45 1.84 -5.57
N ALA A 14 27.18 2.93 -5.76
CA ALA A 14 26.60 4.20 -6.23
C ALA A 14 25.87 4.04 -7.57
N ASN A 15 26.31 3.10 -8.42
CA ASN A 15 25.66 2.80 -9.68
C ASN A 15 24.31 2.09 -9.50
N ASP A 16 24.19 1.23 -8.49
CA ASP A 16 22.93 0.56 -8.16
C ASP A 16 21.87 1.56 -7.67
N VAL A 17 22.31 2.57 -6.90
CA VAL A 17 21.44 3.67 -6.44
C VAL A 17 20.99 4.54 -7.62
N ALA A 18 21.91 4.92 -8.50
CA ALA A 18 21.58 5.73 -9.68
C ALA A 18 20.60 5.00 -10.62
N ALA A 19 20.82 3.71 -10.86
CA ALA A 19 19.93 2.90 -11.69
C ALA A 19 18.54 2.73 -11.03
N TYR A 20 18.48 2.61 -9.71
CA TYR A 20 17.21 2.58 -8.97
C TYR A 20 16.45 3.90 -9.10
N ASP A 21 17.13 5.03 -8.91
CA ASP A 21 16.53 6.36 -9.00
C ASP A 21 15.98 6.64 -10.40
N GLU A 22 16.73 6.29 -11.45
CA GLU A 22 16.31 6.42 -12.85
C GLU A 22 15.10 5.53 -13.17
N ALA A 23 15.11 4.27 -12.72
CA ALA A 23 13.99 3.35 -12.89
C ALA A 23 12.74 3.75 -12.08
N SER A 24 12.93 4.39 -10.93
CA SER A 24 11.83 4.79 -10.04
C SER A 24 10.95 5.92 -10.61
N TYR A 25 11.53 6.79 -11.45
CA TYR A 25 10.82 7.94 -12.04
C TYR A 25 9.82 7.53 -13.13
N VAL A 26 10.10 6.45 -13.86
CA VAL A 26 9.24 5.96 -14.96
C VAL A 26 7.98 5.25 -14.44
N ARG A 27 8.01 4.75 -13.20
CA ARG A 27 7.00 3.81 -12.68
C ARG A 27 6.32 4.26 -11.40
N ARG A 28 6.18 5.57 -11.17
CA ARG A 28 5.29 6.04 -10.09
C ARG A 28 3.86 5.62 -10.44
N PRO A 29 3.18 4.79 -9.63
CA PRO A 29 1.76 4.56 -9.82
C PRO A 29 1.06 5.91 -9.77
N VAL A 30 0.14 6.15 -10.71
CA VAL A 30 -0.73 7.33 -10.67
C VAL A 30 -1.29 7.42 -9.26
N VAL A 31 -1.05 8.56 -8.60
CA VAL A 31 -1.66 8.83 -7.30
C VAL A 31 -3.16 8.87 -7.54
N VAL A 32 -3.84 7.75 -7.28
CA VAL A 32 -5.29 7.69 -7.31
C VAL A 32 -5.75 8.51 -6.11
N PRO A 33 -6.56 9.58 -6.32
CA PRO A 33 -7.08 10.34 -5.21
C PRO A 33 -7.81 9.38 -4.27
N ALA A 34 -7.60 9.55 -2.96
CA ALA A 34 -8.21 8.71 -1.94
C ALA A 34 -9.73 8.68 -2.17
N GLN A 35 -10.27 7.48 -2.37
CA GLN A 35 -11.71 7.31 -2.55
C GLN A 35 -12.41 7.70 -1.26
N GLU A 36 -13.28 8.70 -1.31
CA GLU A 36 -14.07 9.11 -0.16
C GLU A 36 -14.89 7.92 0.35
N SER A 37 -14.73 7.62 1.63
CA SER A 37 -15.59 6.63 2.28
C SER A 37 -16.96 7.27 2.49
N PRO A 38 -18.05 6.61 2.07
CA PRO A 38 -19.36 7.18 2.28
C PRO A 38 -19.69 7.26 3.76
N THR A 39 -20.25 8.40 4.14
CA THR A 39 -20.61 8.69 5.52
C THR A 39 -21.86 7.86 5.91
N PRO A 40 -21.81 7.09 7.01
CA PRO A 40 -22.99 6.39 7.49
C PRO A 40 -24.05 7.40 7.99
N PRO A 41 -25.34 7.12 7.81
CA PRO A 41 -26.41 7.97 8.32
C PRO A 41 -26.41 8.01 9.85
N SER A 42 -26.82 9.15 10.42
CA SER A 42 -26.88 9.37 11.87
C SER A 42 -27.99 8.57 12.56
N GLU A 43 -29.09 8.30 11.86
CA GLU A 43 -30.24 7.59 12.40
C GLU A 43 -29.92 6.11 12.73
N PRO A 44 -30.18 5.63 13.96
CA PRO A 44 -29.74 4.30 14.39
C PRO A 44 -30.28 3.13 13.56
N ALA A 45 -31.51 3.23 13.04
CA ALA A 45 -32.09 2.19 12.21
C ALA A 45 -31.48 2.18 10.79
N ALA A 46 -31.23 3.36 10.22
CA ALA A 46 -30.60 3.50 8.91
C ALA A 46 -29.13 3.05 8.93
N ARG A 47 -28.40 3.37 10.01
CA ARG A 47 -27.00 2.95 10.18
C ARG A 47 -26.85 1.43 10.23
N ARG A 48 -27.76 0.74 10.93
CA ARG A 48 -27.77 -0.73 10.99
C ARG A 48 -27.96 -1.37 9.61
N ARG A 49 -28.88 -0.82 8.81
CA ARG A 49 -29.09 -1.26 7.42
C ARG A 49 -27.88 -0.99 6.54
N PHE A 50 -27.27 0.20 6.68
CA PHE A 50 -26.06 0.59 5.94
C PHE A 50 -24.88 -0.35 6.23
N ILE A 51 -24.66 -0.74 7.49
CA ILE A 51 -23.60 -1.69 7.86
C ILE A 51 -23.88 -3.08 7.29
N ALA A 52 -25.12 -3.58 7.44
CA ALA A 52 -25.52 -4.89 6.95
C ALA A 52 -25.33 -5.05 5.42
N GLN A 53 -25.57 -3.99 4.65
CA GLN A 53 -25.37 -3.98 3.19
C GLN A 53 -23.89 -4.02 2.78
N ARG A 54 -22.96 -3.57 3.65
CA ARG A 54 -21.53 -3.48 3.35
C ARG A 54 -20.69 -4.66 3.84
N GLY A 55 -21.24 -5.52 4.70
CA GLY A 55 -20.54 -6.71 5.20
C GLY A 55 -19.28 -6.39 6.02
N TRP A 56 -19.27 -5.23 6.69
CA TRP A 56 -18.25 -4.88 7.69
C TRP A 56 -18.39 -5.69 8.97
#